data_AF-S3P0Q3-F1
#
_entry.id   AF-S3P0Q3-F1
#
_cell.length_a   1.000
_cell.length_b   1.000
_cell.length_c   1.000
_cell.angle_alpha   90.00
_cell.angle_beta   90.00
_cell.angle_gamma   90.00
#
_symmetry.space_group_name_H-M   'P 1'
#
loop_
_entity.id
_entity.type
_entity.pdbx_description
1 polymer ?
#
loop_
_entity_poly.entity_id
_entity_poly.type
_entity_poly.pdbx_seq_one_letter_code
_entity_poly.pdbx_strand_id
1 'polypeptide(L)'
;MIKIRKFYIESTKKMLLTGVTSLFISHTYAQSVPTTAQLFKIYSPAESTNIKTEGYIWKFILHAHPDSKTVSAKLLNPHPELIQLNQRALEMAKATDFITLQSTYNSKKMHEEDPKKIRELTDQDAFSLEIKFVDGPAYTRAPRFTRSQIYIHQICKFEAEAQQSQQIKLEPSNQFTLQILLQVSQSGQPQQYKILTPISDTAFLKAFDYDLKSARFYPYNHNGQPTSFTVKQPFTFKCPEIAKYENNFK
;
A
#
# COMPACT_ATOMS: atom_id res chain seq x y z
N MET A 1 -56.58 -19.00 53.38
CA MET A 1 -57.07 -20.39 53.45
C MET A 1 -57.94 -20.66 52.23
N ILE A 2 -57.42 -21.38 51.25
CA ILE A 2 -58.14 -21.69 50.00
C ILE A 2 -58.21 -23.21 49.88
N LYS A 3 -59.44 -23.72 49.72
CA LYS A 3 -59.82 -25.14 49.70
C LYS A 3 -59.27 -25.85 48.45
N ILE A 4 -58.55 -26.94 48.68
CA ILE A 4 -58.15 -27.93 47.67
C ILE A 4 -59.39 -28.78 47.33
N ARG A 5 -59.77 -28.86 46.05
CA ARG A 5 -60.65 -29.92 45.54
C ARG A 5 -59.85 -30.87 44.66
N LYS A 6 -59.75 -32.11 45.12
CA LYS A 6 -59.38 -33.28 44.32
C LYS A 6 -60.48 -33.54 43.29
N PHE A 7 -60.09 -33.83 42.05
CA PHE A 7 -60.90 -34.63 41.13
C PHE A 7 -59.98 -35.64 40.45
N TYR A 8 -60.25 -36.91 40.73
CA TYR A 8 -59.68 -38.09 40.10
C TYR A 8 -60.70 -38.55 39.07
N ILE A 9 -60.32 -38.73 37.82
CA ILE A 9 -61.05 -39.57 36.86
C ILE A 9 -60.01 -40.38 36.10
N GLU A 10 -59.96 -41.68 36.41
CA GLU A 10 -59.44 -42.70 35.50
C GLU A 10 -60.31 -42.77 34.25
N SER A 11 -59.69 -42.89 33.08
CA SER A 11 -60.31 -43.61 31.96
C SER A 11 -59.23 -44.07 31.00
N THR A 12 -58.93 -45.36 31.12
CA THR A 12 -58.20 -46.17 30.14
C THR A 12 -58.97 -46.23 28.82
N LYS A 13 -58.35 -45.83 27.71
CA LYS A 13 -58.66 -46.43 26.39
C LYS A 13 -57.38 -46.63 25.59
N LYS A 14 -57.08 -47.92 25.43
CA LYS A 14 -56.22 -48.48 24.39
C LYS A 14 -56.66 -47.92 23.03
N MET A 15 -55.76 -47.33 22.27
CA MET A 15 -55.98 -47.15 20.84
C MET A 15 -54.68 -47.43 20.08
N LEU A 16 -54.86 -48.32 19.11
CA LEU A 16 -53.95 -48.96 18.19
C LEU A 16 -52.65 -48.23 17.88
N LEU A 17 -51.57 -48.98 18.07
CA LEU A 17 -50.27 -48.82 17.44
C LEU A 17 -50.38 -49.30 15.97
N THR A 18 -50.68 -48.41 15.03
CA THR A 18 -50.47 -48.66 13.59
C THR A 18 -49.18 -47.99 13.18
N GLY A 19 -48.16 -48.82 12.95
CA GLY A 19 -46.90 -48.40 12.38
C GLY A 19 -47.08 -47.90 10.95
N VAL A 20 -46.66 -46.67 10.71
CA VAL A 20 -46.27 -46.19 9.38
C VAL A 20 -44.78 -45.92 9.48
N THR A 21 -43.97 -46.89 9.05
CA THR A 21 -42.56 -46.68 8.79
C THR A 21 -42.46 -45.82 7.53
N SER A 22 -42.49 -44.50 7.71
CA SER A 22 -42.08 -43.56 6.69
C SER A 22 -40.59 -43.78 6.43
N LEU A 23 -40.28 -44.42 5.30
CA LEU A 23 -38.95 -44.39 4.70
C LEU A 23 -38.63 -42.93 4.39
N PHE A 24 -38.01 -42.24 5.34
CA PHE A 24 -37.30 -40.99 5.06
C PHE A 24 -36.09 -41.38 4.21
N ILE A 25 -36.27 -41.34 2.90
CA ILE A 25 -35.15 -41.27 1.96
C ILE A 25 -34.48 -39.93 2.25
N SER A 26 -33.50 -39.95 3.16
CA SER A 26 -32.56 -38.86 3.32
C SER A 26 -31.86 -38.69 1.98
N HIS A 27 -32.35 -37.74 1.18
CA HIS A 27 -31.59 -37.21 0.08
C HIS A 27 -30.41 -36.49 0.72
N THR A 28 -29.30 -37.20 0.91
CA THR A 28 -27.99 -36.60 1.02
C THR A 28 -27.77 -35.86 -0.29
N TYR A 29 -28.20 -34.59 -0.33
CA TYR A 29 -27.68 -33.65 -1.28
C TYR A 29 -26.18 -33.65 -1.04
N ALA A 30 -25.44 -34.30 -1.92
CA ALA A 30 -24.03 -34.03 -2.08
C ALA A 30 -23.94 -32.55 -2.39
N GLN A 31 -23.64 -31.74 -1.37
CA GLN A 31 -23.22 -30.37 -1.58
C GLN A 31 -21.98 -30.48 -2.45
N SER A 32 -22.14 -30.13 -3.74
CA SER A 32 -21.02 -29.96 -4.63
C SER A 32 -20.06 -29.01 -3.93
N VAL A 33 -18.87 -29.52 -3.57
CA VAL A 33 -17.78 -28.70 -3.04
C VAL A 33 -17.60 -27.57 -4.04
N PRO A 34 -17.86 -26.30 -3.69
CA PRO A 34 -17.72 -25.22 -4.64
C PRO A 34 -16.26 -25.24 -5.09
N THR A 35 -16.09 -25.42 -6.41
CA THR A 35 -14.84 -25.24 -7.13
C THR A 35 -14.14 -24.03 -6.56
N THR A 36 -12.92 -24.21 -6.06
CA THR A 36 -12.09 -23.15 -5.44
C THR A 36 -12.29 -21.83 -6.17
N ALA A 37 -12.97 -20.88 -5.51
CA ALA A 37 -13.24 -19.56 -6.07
C ALA A 37 -11.92 -18.97 -6.57
N GLN A 38 -11.87 -18.60 -7.85
CA GLN A 38 -10.67 -18.02 -8.46
C GLN A 38 -10.33 -16.74 -7.67
N LEU A 39 -9.13 -16.70 -7.07
CA LEU A 39 -8.70 -15.58 -6.24
C LEU A 39 -7.97 -14.54 -7.09
N PHE A 40 -8.60 -13.41 -7.34
CA PHE A 40 -8.04 -12.35 -8.17
C PHE A 40 -7.09 -11.46 -7.36
N LYS A 41 -5.78 -11.58 -7.59
CA LYS A 41 -4.81 -10.65 -7.00
C LYS A 41 -5.01 -9.20 -7.49
N ILE A 42 -5.12 -8.24 -6.56
CA ILE A 42 -5.16 -6.80 -6.86
C ILE A 42 -3.84 -6.11 -6.48
N TYR A 43 -3.67 -4.84 -6.89
CA TYR A 43 -2.51 -4.03 -6.52
C TYR A 43 -2.31 -4.00 -5.00
N SER A 44 -1.06 -4.16 -4.57
CA SER A 44 -0.67 -4.20 -3.16
C SER A 44 -0.21 -2.81 -2.72
N PRO A 45 -1.04 -2.02 -2.01
CA PRO A 45 -0.64 -0.72 -1.53
C PRO A 45 0.38 -0.87 -0.41
N ALA A 46 1.21 0.17 -0.26
CA ALA A 46 2.14 0.28 0.83
C ALA A 46 2.11 1.69 1.43
N GLU A 47 2.37 1.76 2.72
CA GLU A 47 2.39 2.96 3.52
C GLU A 47 3.62 2.91 4.44
N SER A 48 4.20 4.03 4.82
CA SER A 48 5.32 4.09 5.75
C SER A 48 4.83 4.32 7.19
N THR A 49 5.59 3.86 8.18
CA THR A 49 5.20 3.96 9.59
C THR A 49 6.40 4.13 10.52
N ASN A 50 6.18 4.62 11.74
CA ASN A 50 7.19 4.61 12.81
C ASN A 50 7.27 3.27 13.57
N ILE A 51 6.32 2.35 13.36
CA ILE A 51 6.27 1.06 14.05
C ILE A 51 7.09 0.05 13.24
N LYS A 52 8.09 -0.58 13.87
CA LYS A 52 8.85 -1.66 13.22
C LYS A 52 7.93 -2.84 12.92
N THR A 53 7.91 -3.26 11.66
CA THR A 53 7.02 -4.35 11.21
C THR A 53 7.76 -5.65 10.93
N GLU A 54 9.09 -5.63 10.90
CA GLU A 54 9.93 -6.78 10.53
C GLU A 54 9.54 -7.38 9.17
N GLY A 55 9.00 -6.54 8.28
CA GLY A 55 8.56 -6.95 6.95
C GLY A 55 7.22 -7.71 6.92
N TYR A 56 6.44 -7.67 8.01
CA TYR A 56 5.12 -8.31 8.07
C TYR A 56 4.17 -7.80 6.96
N ILE A 57 3.38 -8.72 6.40
CA ILE A 57 2.44 -8.44 5.31
C ILE A 57 1.03 -8.79 5.78
N TRP A 58 0.14 -7.80 5.79
CA TRP A 58 -1.28 -8.00 6.10
C TRP A 58 -1.99 -8.51 4.84
N LYS A 59 -2.68 -9.63 4.96
CA LYS A 59 -3.37 -10.32 3.87
C LYS A 59 -4.86 -10.22 4.07
N PHE A 60 -5.56 -9.77 3.04
CA PHE A 60 -7.00 -9.62 3.02
C PHE A 60 -7.61 -10.44 1.89
N ILE A 61 -8.81 -10.96 2.15
CA ILE A 61 -9.76 -11.32 1.10
C ILE A 61 -10.80 -10.22 1.01
N LEU A 62 -11.03 -9.72 -0.20
CA LEU A 62 -12.09 -8.79 -0.51
C LEU A 62 -13.18 -9.51 -1.31
N HIS A 63 -14.44 -9.20 -0.99
CA HIS A 63 -15.60 -9.60 -1.78
C HIS A 63 -16.33 -8.37 -2.27
N ALA A 64 -16.61 -8.35 -3.57
CA ALA A 64 -17.47 -7.36 -4.19
C ALA A 64 -18.93 -7.77 -3.99
N HIS A 65 -19.80 -6.79 -3.75
CA HIS A 65 -21.24 -6.97 -3.65
C HIS A 65 -21.91 -6.17 -4.78
N PRO A 66 -22.10 -6.72 -6.00
CA PRO A 66 -22.54 -5.97 -7.18
C PRO A 66 -23.87 -5.23 -6.98
N ASP A 67 -24.82 -5.84 -6.30
CA ASP A 67 -26.15 -5.26 -6.06
C ASP A 67 -26.08 -3.96 -5.25
N SER A 68 -25.20 -3.93 -4.24
CA SER A 68 -25.01 -2.76 -3.37
C SER A 68 -23.86 -1.86 -3.82
N LYS A 69 -23.05 -2.29 -4.80
CA LYS A 69 -21.80 -1.67 -5.21
C LYS A 69 -20.84 -1.42 -4.04
N THR A 70 -20.83 -2.33 -3.06
CA THR A 70 -19.95 -2.25 -1.89
C THR A 70 -18.85 -3.30 -1.93
N VAL A 71 -17.84 -3.11 -1.07
CA VAL A 71 -16.74 -4.06 -0.88
C VAL A 71 -16.67 -4.43 0.59
N SER A 72 -16.58 -5.72 0.87
CA SER A 72 -16.27 -6.23 2.20
C SER A 72 -14.84 -6.72 2.25
N ALA A 73 -14.17 -6.54 3.39
CA ALA A 73 -12.77 -6.91 3.58
C ALA A 73 -12.63 -7.78 4.83
N LYS A 74 -11.93 -8.92 4.69
CA LYS A 74 -11.59 -9.83 5.80
C LYS A 74 -10.09 -9.94 5.95
N LEU A 75 -9.57 -9.51 7.10
CA LEU A 75 -8.17 -9.73 7.49
C LEU A 75 -7.95 -11.20 7.82
N LEU A 76 -7.00 -11.84 7.15
CA LEU A 76 -6.72 -13.27 7.33
C LEU A 76 -5.68 -13.57 8.40
N ASN A 77 -4.75 -12.63 8.62
CA ASN A 77 -3.62 -12.78 9.51
C ASN A 77 -3.43 -11.52 10.36
N PRO A 78 -4.32 -11.25 11.34
CA PRO A 78 -4.08 -10.17 12.28
C PRO A 78 -2.78 -10.42 13.05
N HIS A 79 -1.93 -9.40 13.16
CA HIS A 79 -0.73 -9.49 13.97
C HIS A 79 -1.13 -9.41 15.46
N PRO A 80 -0.62 -10.27 16.36
CA PRO A 80 -1.05 -10.28 17.77
C PRO A 80 -0.70 -8.98 18.51
N GLU A 81 0.46 -8.40 18.23
CA GLU A 81 0.98 -7.23 18.96
C GLU A 81 0.78 -5.88 18.23
N LEU A 82 0.75 -5.87 16.89
CA LEU A 82 0.67 -4.65 16.07
C LEU A 82 -0.79 -4.23 15.82
N ILE A 83 -1.56 -4.09 16.90
CA ILE A 83 -3.02 -3.85 16.83
C ILE A 83 -3.37 -2.59 16.04
N GLN A 84 -2.61 -1.51 16.24
CA GLN A 84 -2.82 -0.25 15.51
C GLN A 84 -2.63 -0.42 13.99
N LEU A 85 -1.66 -1.24 13.57
CA LEU A 85 -1.43 -1.53 12.17
C LEU A 85 -2.46 -2.51 11.58
N ASN A 86 -3.00 -3.44 12.38
CA ASN A 86 -4.16 -4.24 11.95
C ASN A 86 -5.34 -3.33 11.58
N GLN A 87 -5.65 -2.36 12.45
CA GLN A 87 -6.74 -1.41 12.22
C GLN A 87 -6.45 -0.54 10.98
N ARG A 88 -5.23 -0.01 10.86
CA ARG A 88 -4.84 0.80 9.70
C ARG A 88 -4.91 0.02 8.39
N ALA A 89 -4.43 -1.22 8.38
CA ALA A 89 -4.51 -2.09 7.22
C ALA A 89 -5.97 -2.38 6.82
N LEU A 90 -6.86 -2.57 7.82
CA LEU A 90 -8.29 -2.76 7.56
C LEU A 90 -8.94 -1.52 6.94
N GLU A 91 -8.58 -0.33 7.39
CA GLU A 91 -9.05 0.93 6.80
C GLU A 91 -8.57 1.08 5.35
N MET A 92 -7.31 0.79 5.08
CA MET A 92 -6.76 0.78 3.71
C MET A 92 -7.47 -0.23 2.82
N ALA A 93 -7.76 -1.44 3.34
CA ALA A 93 -8.50 -2.45 2.59
C ALA A 93 -9.94 -2.00 2.27
N LYS A 94 -10.64 -1.40 3.24
CA LYS A 94 -12.01 -0.86 3.09
C LYS A 94 -12.09 0.35 2.15
N ALA A 95 -10.99 1.06 1.93
CA ALA A 95 -10.92 2.14 0.95
C ALA A 95 -10.90 1.64 -0.50
N THR A 96 -10.75 0.33 -0.74
CA THR A 96 -10.89 -0.25 -2.08
C THR A 96 -12.35 -0.21 -2.51
N ASP A 97 -12.63 0.47 -3.61
CA ASP A 97 -13.99 0.60 -4.13
C ASP A 97 -14.38 -0.55 -5.08
N PHE A 98 -15.68 -0.67 -5.34
CA PHE A 98 -16.24 -1.68 -6.23
C PHE A 98 -15.71 -1.55 -7.67
N ILE A 99 -15.51 -0.31 -8.15
CA ILE A 99 -15.04 -0.02 -9.52
C ILE A 99 -13.63 -0.56 -9.75
N THR A 100 -12.77 -0.47 -8.73
CA THR A 100 -11.41 -1.02 -8.74
C THR A 100 -11.44 -2.55 -8.84
N LEU A 101 -12.33 -3.22 -8.10
CA LEU A 101 -12.48 -4.67 -8.19
C LEU A 101 -13.03 -5.11 -9.54
N GLN A 102 -14.06 -4.42 -10.04
CA GLN A 102 -14.66 -4.71 -11.34
C GLN A 102 -13.67 -4.53 -12.50
N SER A 103 -12.88 -3.45 -12.50
CA SER A 103 -11.84 -3.24 -13.51
C SER A 103 -10.73 -4.28 -13.45
N THR A 104 -10.31 -4.69 -12.24
CA THR A 104 -9.34 -5.78 -12.06
C THR A 104 -9.88 -7.10 -12.60
N TYR A 105 -11.14 -7.43 -12.31
CA TYR A 105 -11.79 -8.63 -12.82
C TYR A 105 -11.86 -8.63 -14.35
N ASN A 106 -12.36 -7.55 -14.95
CA ASN A 106 -12.50 -7.42 -16.40
C ASN A 106 -11.16 -7.53 -17.12
N SER A 107 -10.12 -6.84 -16.63
CA SER A 107 -8.79 -6.91 -17.24
C SER A 107 -8.20 -8.32 -17.26
N LYS A 108 -8.36 -9.09 -16.17
CA LYS A 108 -7.88 -10.48 -16.12
C LYS A 108 -8.67 -11.40 -17.04
N LYS A 109 -10.00 -11.29 -17.05
CA LYS A 109 -10.85 -12.13 -17.89
C LYS A 109 -10.68 -11.83 -19.39
N MET A 110 -10.45 -10.57 -19.77
CA MET A 110 -10.11 -10.21 -21.16
C MET A 110 -8.80 -10.84 -21.66
N HIS A 111 -7.87 -11.18 -20.77
CA HIS A 111 -6.63 -11.88 -21.13
C HIS A 111 -6.76 -13.41 -21.12
N GLU A 112 -7.73 -13.97 -20.39
CA GLU A 112 -7.89 -15.41 -20.18
C GLU A 112 -9.00 -16.04 -21.03
N GLU A 113 -10.01 -15.27 -21.46
CA GLU A 113 -11.23 -15.81 -22.09
C GLU A 113 -11.60 -15.09 -23.39
N ASP A 114 -12.31 -15.79 -24.28
CA ASP A 114 -13.02 -15.17 -25.41
C ASP A 114 -13.94 -14.08 -24.86
N PRO A 115 -13.88 -12.82 -25.35
CA PRO A 115 -14.69 -11.72 -24.83
C PRO A 115 -16.20 -12.00 -24.80
N LYS A 116 -16.69 -12.97 -25.59
CA LYS A 116 -18.09 -13.42 -25.57
C LYS A 116 -18.46 -14.35 -24.40
N LYS A 117 -17.48 -14.80 -23.59
CA LYS A 117 -17.67 -15.72 -22.46
C LYS A 117 -17.43 -15.09 -21.09
N ILE A 118 -17.06 -13.82 -21.04
CA ILE A 118 -16.79 -13.12 -19.77
C ILE A 118 -18.09 -13.02 -18.99
N ARG A 119 -18.26 -13.87 -17.97
CA ARG A 119 -19.37 -13.74 -17.02
C ARG A 119 -19.17 -12.49 -16.18
N GLU A 120 -20.27 -11.90 -15.72
CA GLU A 120 -20.23 -10.74 -14.81
C GLU A 120 -19.60 -11.10 -13.46
N LEU A 121 -19.10 -10.07 -12.77
CA LEU A 121 -18.60 -10.16 -11.40
C LEU A 121 -19.76 -10.52 -10.45
N THR A 122 -19.53 -11.47 -9.55
CA THR A 122 -20.55 -11.97 -8.60
C THR A 122 -20.01 -11.97 -7.17
N ASP A 123 -20.89 -12.15 -6.17
CA ASP A 123 -20.52 -12.27 -4.76
C ASP A 123 -19.60 -13.46 -4.45
N GLN A 124 -19.54 -14.45 -5.35
CA GLN A 124 -18.66 -15.61 -5.23
C GLN A 124 -17.21 -15.30 -5.61
N ASP A 125 -16.97 -14.18 -6.29
CA ASP A 125 -15.64 -13.74 -6.68
C ASP A 125 -14.89 -13.14 -5.49
N ALA A 126 -13.65 -13.58 -5.31
CA ALA A 126 -12.80 -13.16 -4.21
C ALA A 126 -11.53 -12.51 -4.75
N PHE A 127 -11.06 -11.46 -4.08
CA PHE A 127 -9.84 -10.75 -4.44
C PHE A 127 -8.82 -10.83 -3.30
N SER A 128 -7.56 -11.08 -3.65
CA SER A 128 -6.45 -11.06 -2.70
C SER A 128 -5.80 -9.69 -2.68
N LEU A 129 -5.73 -9.10 -1.49
CA LEU A 129 -5.03 -7.84 -1.23
C LEU A 129 -3.92 -8.08 -0.20
N GLU A 130 -2.73 -7.58 -0.49
CA GLU A 130 -1.60 -7.59 0.43
C GLU A 130 -1.22 -6.14 0.73
N ILE A 131 -1.10 -5.79 2.01
CA ILE A 131 -0.73 -4.46 2.49
C ILE A 131 0.57 -4.56 3.25
N LYS A 132 1.50 -3.64 2.95
CA LYS A 132 2.82 -3.57 3.59
C LYS A 132 3.02 -2.23 4.26
N PHE A 133 3.61 -2.25 5.45
CA PHE A 133 4.11 -1.03 6.07
C PHE A 133 5.63 -0.98 5.99
N VAL A 134 6.17 0.10 5.44
CA VAL A 134 7.61 0.34 5.31
C VAL A 134 8.11 1.06 6.56
N ASP A 135 9.20 0.57 7.14
CA ASP A 135 9.79 1.17 8.34
C ASP A 135 10.39 2.55 8.02
N GLY A 136 9.83 3.58 8.65
CA GLY A 136 10.27 4.98 8.55
C GLY A 136 9.94 5.66 7.21
N PRO A 137 10.25 6.96 7.10
CA PRO A 137 10.06 7.71 5.85
C PRO A 137 10.84 7.11 4.68
N ALA A 138 10.14 6.74 3.61
CA ALA A 138 10.74 6.10 2.45
C ALA A 138 10.17 6.64 1.12
N TYR A 139 10.99 6.61 0.07
CA TYR A 139 10.60 7.01 -1.27
C TYR A 139 9.82 5.91 -1.99
N THR A 140 8.70 6.27 -2.60
CA THR A 140 8.11 5.49 -3.71
C THR A 140 8.79 5.83 -5.03
N ARG A 141 9.20 7.10 -5.17
CA ARG A 141 9.99 7.59 -6.30
C ARG A 141 11.02 8.58 -5.79
N ALA A 142 12.28 8.16 -5.77
CA ALA A 142 13.38 9.07 -5.47
C ALA A 142 13.45 10.17 -6.55
N PRO A 143 13.82 11.41 -6.18
CA PRO A 143 14.03 12.48 -7.14
C PRO A 143 15.17 12.13 -8.10
N ARG A 144 15.03 12.55 -9.36
CA ARG A 144 16.11 12.46 -10.35
C ARG A 144 16.83 13.80 -10.38
N PHE A 145 18.03 13.84 -9.84
CA PHE A 145 18.83 15.07 -9.74
C PHE A 145 19.58 15.45 -11.02
N THR A 146 18.94 15.28 -12.18
CA THR A 146 19.61 15.46 -13.47
C THR A 146 20.08 16.90 -13.67
N ARG A 147 19.27 17.91 -13.33
CA ARG A 147 19.61 19.31 -13.58
C ARG A 147 20.64 19.82 -12.58
N SER A 148 20.45 19.50 -11.30
CA SER A 148 21.42 19.83 -10.26
C SER A 148 22.77 19.17 -10.53
N GLN A 149 22.78 17.91 -10.98
CA GLN A 149 24.03 17.21 -11.30
C GLN A 149 24.74 17.83 -12.52
N ILE A 150 24.02 18.21 -13.57
CA ILE A 150 24.59 18.93 -14.73
C ILE A 150 25.20 20.26 -14.29
N TYR A 151 24.51 21.01 -13.42
CA TYR A 151 25.01 22.27 -12.89
C TYR A 151 26.33 22.09 -12.12
N ILE A 152 26.38 21.10 -11.22
CA ILE A 152 27.60 20.75 -10.49
C ILE A 152 28.72 20.34 -11.46
N HIS A 153 28.43 19.54 -12.47
CA HIS A 153 29.42 19.16 -13.49
C HIS A 153 30.03 20.36 -14.22
N GLN A 154 29.24 21.41 -14.51
CA GLN A 154 29.74 22.63 -15.14
C GLN A 154 30.70 23.35 -14.19
N ILE A 155 30.31 23.51 -12.93
CA ILE A 155 31.17 24.12 -11.90
C ILE A 155 32.51 23.38 -11.78
N CYS A 156 32.49 22.05 -11.69
CA CYS A 156 33.71 21.26 -11.55
C CYS A 156 34.67 21.40 -12.74
N LYS A 157 34.16 21.63 -13.97
CA LYS A 157 35.00 21.89 -15.14
C LYS A 157 35.68 23.26 -15.05
N PHE A 158 34.94 24.28 -14.61
CA PHE A 158 35.47 25.64 -14.50
C PHE A 158 36.40 25.84 -13.29
N GLU A 159 36.25 25.06 -12.20
CA GLU A 159 37.21 25.07 -11.06
C GLU A 159 38.62 24.66 -11.46
N ALA A 160 38.74 23.71 -12.39
CA ALA A 160 40.03 23.30 -12.93
C ALA A 160 40.72 24.46 -13.71
N GLU A 161 39.95 25.46 -14.13
CA GLU A 161 40.39 26.52 -15.06
C GLU A 161 40.43 27.93 -14.42
N ALA A 162 39.68 28.21 -13.34
CA ALA A 162 39.59 29.53 -12.74
C ALA A 162 39.36 29.52 -11.21
N GLN A 163 40.27 30.13 -10.44
CA GLN A 163 40.17 30.35 -8.99
C GLN A 163 39.18 31.47 -8.60
N GLN A 164 37.90 31.43 -9.01
CA GLN A 164 36.95 32.51 -8.68
C GLN A 164 35.65 32.08 -7.99
N SER A 165 35.44 32.70 -6.81
CA SER A 165 34.20 32.98 -6.08
C SER A 165 33.12 31.91 -6.12
N GLN A 166 33.36 30.77 -5.50
CA GLN A 166 32.35 29.73 -5.48
C GLN A 166 31.44 29.83 -4.26
N GLN A 167 30.15 29.98 -4.56
CA GLN A 167 29.07 29.91 -3.59
C GLN A 167 28.77 28.45 -3.16
N ILE A 168 29.37 27.49 -3.85
CA ILE A 168 29.35 26.06 -3.56
C ILE A 168 30.77 25.62 -3.23
N LYS A 169 30.98 25.09 -2.03
CA LYS A 169 32.28 24.55 -1.59
C LYS A 169 32.28 23.04 -1.71
N LEU A 170 33.18 22.50 -2.53
CA LEU A 170 33.40 21.06 -2.64
C LEU A 170 34.17 20.54 -1.42
N GLU A 171 33.78 19.37 -0.93
CA GLU A 171 34.53 18.59 0.05
C GLU A 171 35.77 17.96 -0.61
N PRO A 172 36.80 17.53 0.16
CA PRO A 172 38.05 16.97 -0.37
C PRO A 172 37.89 15.77 -1.32
N SER A 173 36.74 15.08 -1.29
CA SER A 173 36.40 13.99 -2.18
C SER A 173 35.67 14.45 -3.46
N ASN A 174 35.81 15.71 -3.86
CA ASN A 174 35.15 16.33 -5.03
C ASN A 174 33.63 16.13 -5.02
N GLN A 175 33.02 16.32 -3.85
CA GLN A 175 31.57 16.20 -3.67
C GLN A 175 31.00 17.39 -2.92
N PHE A 176 29.73 17.66 -3.15
CA PHE A 176 28.96 18.66 -2.44
C PHE A 176 27.74 17.99 -1.82
N THR A 177 27.55 18.15 -0.51
CA THR A 177 26.38 17.61 0.20
C THR A 177 25.40 18.72 0.59
N LEU A 178 24.23 18.72 -0.02
CA LEU A 178 23.10 19.56 0.36
C LEU A 178 22.24 18.86 1.41
N GLN A 179 22.23 19.37 2.63
CA GLN A 179 21.31 18.93 3.67
C GLN A 179 20.06 19.79 3.64
N ILE A 180 18.89 19.15 3.55
CA ILE A 180 17.60 19.82 3.67
C ILE A 180 16.76 19.21 4.77
N LEU A 181 15.82 20.00 5.28
CA LEU A 181 14.69 19.54 6.09
C LEU A 181 13.43 19.63 5.22
N LEU A 182 12.89 18.49 4.82
CA LEU A 182 11.77 18.37 3.88
C LEU A 182 10.46 18.10 4.64
N GLN A 183 9.44 18.91 4.39
CA GLN A 183 8.07 18.67 4.84
C GLN A 183 7.29 17.90 3.77
N VAL A 184 6.63 16.83 4.18
CA VAL A 184 5.89 15.91 3.31
C VAL A 184 4.46 15.77 3.82
N SER A 185 3.49 15.85 2.91
CA SER A 185 2.07 15.68 3.21
C SER A 185 1.76 14.25 3.66
N GLN A 186 0.56 14.05 4.23
CA GLN A 186 0.02 12.73 4.57
C GLN A 186 0.01 11.76 3.38
N SER A 187 -0.14 12.29 2.16
CA SER A 187 -0.17 11.52 0.90
C SER A 187 1.21 11.27 0.28
N GLY A 188 2.30 11.61 0.97
CA GLY A 188 3.65 11.40 0.49
C GLY A 188 4.15 12.44 -0.53
N GLN A 189 3.50 13.60 -0.62
CA GLN A 189 3.91 14.69 -1.52
C GLN A 189 4.85 15.67 -0.80
N PRO A 190 6.04 15.97 -1.34
CA PRO A 190 6.85 17.10 -0.86
C PRO A 190 6.07 18.41 -0.93
N GLN A 191 6.06 19.20 0.15
CA GLN A 191 5.35 20.48 0.21
C GLN A 191 6.30 21.67 0.26
N GLN A 192 7.25 21.63 1.21
CA GLN A 192 8.20 22.71 1.46
C GLN A 192 9.52 22.12 1.96
N TYR A 193 10.62 22.85 1.79
CA TYR A 193 11.89 22.47 2.40
C TYR A 193 12.65 23.67 2.93
N LYS A 194 13.44 23.43 3.97
CA LYS A 194 14.44 24.36 4.49
C LYS A 194 15.82 23.82 4.15
N ILE A 195 16.65 24.65 3.54
CA ILE A 195 18.06 24.32 3.31
C ILE A 195 18.81 24.48 4.63
N LEU A 196 19.59 23.46 5.01
CA LEU A 196 20.41 23.45 6.22
C LEU A 196 21.89 23.71 5.92
N THR A 197 22.36 23.35 4.72
CA THR A 197 23.72 23.68 4.26
C THR A 197 23.81 25.17 3.89
N PRO A 198 24.84 25.92 4.33
CA PRO A 198 25.02 27.31 3.92
C PRO A 198 25.40 27.40 2.44
N ILE A 199 24.44 27.79 1.59
CA ILE A 199 24.61 27.97 0.14
C ILE A 199 23.78 29.17 -0.32
N SER A 200 24.37 30.02 -1.16
CA SER A 200 23.69 31.18 -1.76
C SER A 200 23.47 31.06 -3.26
N ASP A 201 23.90 29.95 -3.87
CA ASP A 201 23.83 29.72 -5.31
C ASP A 201 22.38 29.54 -5.78
N THR A 202 21.78 30.63 -6.23
CA THR A 202 20.37 30.65 -6.65
C THR A 202 20.11 29.79 -7.89
N ALA A 203 21.10 29.63 -8.77
CA ALA A 203 20.96 28.85 -10.00
C ALA A 203 20.93 27.35 -9.67
N PHE A 204 21.85 26.89 -8.82
CA PHE A 204 21.82 25.53 -8.29
C PHE A 204 20.52 25.24 -7.53
N LEU A 205 20.10 26.15 -6.65
CA LEU A 205 18.89 25.96 -5.85
C LEU A 205 17.63 25.89 -6.71
N LYS A 206 17.56 26.64 -7.81
CA LYS A 206 16.46 26.54 -8.78
C LYS A 206 16.46 25.21 -9.53
N ALA A 207 17.63 24.70 -9.90
CA ALA A 207 17.76 23.36 -10.50
C ALA A 207 17.34 22.26 -9.52
N PHE A 208 17.77 22.39 -8.26
CA PHE A 208 17.43 21.47 -7.18
C PHE A 208 15.94 21.44 -6.87
N ASP A 209 15.30 22.61 -6.79
CA ASP A 209 13.85 22.71 -6.60
C ASP A 209 13.07 21.95 -7.68
N TYR A 210 13.49 22.10 -8.93
CA TYR A 210 12.87 21.41 -10.06
C TYR A 210 12.99 19.89 -9.93
N ASP A 211 14.18 19.40 -9.63
CA ASP A 211 14.45 17.96 -9.51
C ASP A 211 13.70 17.36 -8.31
N LEU A 212 13.65 18.09 -7.18
CA LEU A 212 12.98 17.65 -5.95
C LEU A 212 11.46 17.50 -6.12
N LYS A 213 10.81 18.31 -6.97
CA LYS A 213 9.36 18.21 -7.26
C LYS A 213 8.94 16.84 -7.81
N SER A 214 9.88 16.10 -8.40
CA SER A 214 9.64 14.75 -8.89
C SER A 214 9.59 13.71 -7.75
N ALA A 215 10.10 14.01 -6.56
CA ALA A 215 10.12 13.07 -5.45
C ALA A 215 8.69 12.67 -5.02
N ARG A 216 8.51 11.39 -4.67
CA ARG A 216 7.31 10.86 -4.05
C ARG A 216 7.70 9.95 -2.91
N PHE A 217 7.08 10.14 -1.75
CA PHE A 217 7.22 9.28 -0.60
C PHE A 217 6.06 8.28 -0.56
N TYR A 218 6.21 7.21 0.21
CA TYR A 218 5.03 6.50 0.68
C TYR A 218 4.18 7.47 1.53
N PRO A 219 2.83 7.36 1.50
CA PRO A 219 2.02 7.93 2.57
C PRO A 219 2.57 7.48 3.93
N TYR A 220 2.35 8.23 4.99
CA TYR A 220 2.94 7.93 6.30
C TYR A 220 1.87 7.90 7.38
N ASN A 221 1.95 6.93 8.27
CA ASN A 221 1.20 6.91 9.51
C ASN A 221 2.13 6.97 10.72
N HIS A 222 1.65 7.65 11.76
CA HIS A 222 2.24 7.57 13.09
C HIS A 222 1.29 6.77 13.98
N ASN A 223 1.74 5.64 14.49
CA ASN A 223 0.94 4.77 15.35
C ASN A 223 -0.41 4.36 14.71
N GLY A 224 -0.39 4.03 13.41
CA GLY A 224 -1.58 3.65 12.64
C GLY A 224 -2.47 4.83 12.20
N GLN A 225 -2.09 6.08 12.50
CA GLN A 225 -2.86 7.27 12.09
C GLN A 225 -2.14 8.04 10.97
N PRO A 226 -2.77 8.27 9.80
CA PRO A 226 -2.17 9.06 8.72
C PRO A 226 -1.70 10.43 9.20
N THR A 227 -0.46 10.79 8.91
CA THR A 227 0.10 12.07 9.34
C THR A 227 1.15 12.61 8.38
N SER A 228 1.28 13.93 8.33
CA SER A 228 2.38 14.58 7.64
C SER A 228 3.66 14.38 8.45
N PHE A 229 4.81 14.46 7.79
CA PHE A 229 6.08 14.27 8.45
C PHE A 229 7.14 15.22 7.91
N THR A 230 8.19 15.38 8.71
CA THR A 230 9.39 16.12 8.32
C THR A 230 10.57 15.17 8.32
N VAL A 231 11.38 15.20 7.26
CA VAL A 231 12.54 14.33 7.13
C VAL A 231 13.78 15.11 6.73
N LYS A 232 14.89 14.84 7.41
CA LYS A 232 16.20 15.36 7.03
C LYS A 232 16.76 14.51 5.88
N GLN A 233 17.09 15.14 4.75
CA GLN A 233 17.59 14.45 3.57
C GLN A 233 18.95 15.03 3.16
N PRO A 234 20.02 14.23 3.19
CA PRO A 234 21.29 14.60 2.57
C PRO A 234 21.27 14.22 1.08
N PHE A 235 21.58 15.18 0.21
CA PHE A 235 21.78 14.94 -1.22
C PHE A 235 23.23 15.23 -1.58
N THR A 236 23.96 14.20 -1.99
CA THR A 236 25.37 14.32 -2.39
C THR A 236 25.47 14.37 -3.90
N PHE A 237 26.10 15.44 -4.40
CA PHE A 237 26.42 15.66 -5.79
C PHE A 237 27.92 15.49 -5.95
N LYS A 238 28.35 14.69 -6.92
CA LYS A 238 29.78 14.44 -7.16
C LYS A 238 30.23 15.12 -8.43
N CYS A 239 31.44 15.64 -8.47
CA CYS A 239 32.08 15.95 -9.74
C CYS A 239 32.30 14.64 -10.53
N PRO A 240 32.27 14.69 -11.86
CA PRO A 240 32.68 13.53 -12.64
C PRO A 240 34.15 13.25 -12.31
N GLU A 241 34.50 11.99 -12.08
CA GLU A 241 35.90 11.60 -12.04
C GLU A 241 36.53 12.03 -13.36
N ILE A 242 37.67 12.71 -13.32
CA ILE A 242 38.48 12.98 -14.51
C ILE A 242 39.05 11.62 -14.92
N ALA A 243 38.21 10.78 -15.52
CA ALA A 243 38.71 9.69 -16.33
C ALA A 243 39.65 10.35 -17.34
N LYS A 244 40.88 9.85 -17.39
CA LYS A 244 41.93 10.26 -18.32
C LYS A 244 41.42 10.11 -19.76
N TYR A 245 40.61 11.04 -20.24
CA TYR A 245 40.12 11.13 -21.60
C TYR A 245 41.14 11.83 -22.51
N GLU A 246 42.43 11.79 -22.16
CA GLU A 246 43.52 12.34 -22.96
C GLU A 246 44.06 11.38 -24.03
N ASN A 247 43.56 10.14 -24.17
CA ASN A 247 44.18 9.16 -25.07
C ASN A 247 43.39 8.76 -26.34
N ASN A 248 42.25 9.38 -26.66
CA ASN A 248 41.47 8.99 -27.86
C ASN A 248 41.37 10.07 -28.94
N PHE A 249 42.20 11.11 -28.89
CA PHE A 249 42.43 11.99 -30.03
C PHE A 249 43.93 12.15 -30.28
N LYS A 250 44.51 11.15 -30.95
CA LYS A 250 45.70 11.31 -31.78
C LYS A 250 45.37 10.78 -33.17
#